data_AF-A0A7J7ZLF1-F1
#
_entry.id   AF-A0A7J7ZLF1-F1
#
_cell.length_a   1.000
_cell.length_b   1.000
_cell.length_c   1.000
_cell.angle_alpha   90.00
_cell.angle_beta   90.00
_cell.angle_gamma   90.00
#
_symmetry.space_group_name_H-M   'P 1'
#
loop_
_entity.id
_entity.type
_entity.pdbx_description
1 polymer ?
#
loop_
_entity_poly.entity_id
_entity_poly.type
_entity_poly.pdbx_seq_one_letter_code
_entity_poly.pdbx_strand_id
1 'polypeptide(L)' 'MDTGEEIRFRVVDESFVDTSPTGPSAAEAASASEEPRKEAPYTLVGSISEPGLGLLSWWTSS' A
#
# COMPACT_ATOMS: atom_id res chain seq x y z
N MET A 1 14.45 -13.05 3.59
CA MET A 1 13.18 -12.56 3.04
C MET A 1 13.38 -12.55 1.54
N ASP A 2 13.11 -13.69 0.94
CA ASP A 2 13.08 -13.92 -0.48
C ASP A 2 11.65 -13.64 -1.00
N THR A 3 11.54 -13.40 -2.30
CA THR A 3 10.27 -13.09 -2.93
C THR A 3 9.33 -14.29 -2.90
N GLY A 4 8.07 -14.07 -2.51
CA GLY A 4 7.03 -15.12 -2.50
C GLY A 4 6.92 -15.91 -1.20
N GLU A 5 7.72 -15.60 -0.17
CA GLU A 5 7.53 -16.17 1.16
C GLU A 5 6.25 -15.64 1.83
N GLU A 6 5.53 -16.53 2.53
CA GLU A 6 4.34 -16.15 3.28
C GLU A 6 4.70 -15.38 4.56
N ILE A 7 4.10 -14.19 4.71
CA ILE A 7 4.24 -13.34 5.89
C ILE A 7 2.90 -13.16 6.59
N ARG A 8 2.95 -13.00 7.91
CA ARG A 8 1.85 -12.51 8.74
C ARG A 8 2.13 -11.07 9.13
N PHE A 9 1.26 -10.14 8.76
CA PHE A 9 1.33 -8.75 9.18
C PHE A 9 0.00 -8.31 9.77
N ARG A 10 0.03 -7.23 10.54
CA ARG A 10 -1.16 -6.59 11.08
C ARG A 10 -1.42 -5.31 10.30
N VAL A 11 -2.64 -5.11 9.82
CA VAL A 11 -3.06 -3.82 9.24
C VAL A 11 -3.13 -2.79 10.37
N VAL A 12 -2.43 -1.67 10.19
CA VAL A 12 -2.40 -0.57 11.17
C VAL A 12 -3.07 0.70 10.66
N ASP A 13 -3.18 0.85 9.33
CA ASP A 13 -3.86 1.97 8.71
C ASP A 13 -4.44 1.56 7.35
N GLU A 14 -5.51 2.25 6.95
CA GLU A 14 -6.17 2.08 5.66
C GLU A 14 -6.55 3.45 5.09
N SER A 15 -6.35 3.64 3.78
CA SER A 15 -6.64 4.89 3.10
C SER A 15 -7.36 4.65 1.78
N PHE A 16 -8.39 5.45 1.55
CA PHE A 16 -9.16 5.48 0.32
C PHE A 16 -8.97 6.82 -0.37
N VAL A 17 -8.62 6.78 -1.65
CA VAL A 17 -8.48 7.97 -2.49
C VAL A 17 -9.54 7.92 -3.58
N ASP A 18 -10.26 9.03 -3.75
CA ASP A 18 -11.21 9.14 -4.85
C ASP A 18 -10.42 9.29 -6.17
N THR A 19 -10.46 8.25 -6.99
CA THR A 19 -9.86 8.23 -8.32
C THR A 19 -10.90 8.51 -9.41
N SER A 20 -12.02 9.14 -9.07
CA SER A 20 -12.99 9.59 -10.06
C SER A 20 -12.34 10.59 -11.03
N PRO A 21 -12.76 10.62 -12.32
CA PRO A 21 -12.19 11.56 -13.27
C PRO A 21 -12.50 12.99 -12.83
N THR A 22 -11.48 13.74 -12.43
CA THR A 22 -11.63 15.16 -12.17
C THR A 22 -11.93 15.87 -13.50
N GLY A 23 -12.98 16.71 -13.51
CA GLY A 23 -13.49 17.35 -14.73
C GLY A 23 -12.43 18.14 -15.52
N PRO A 24 -12.74 18.55 -16.76
CA PRO A 24 -11.77 19.06 -17.74
C PRO A 24 -10.90 20.24 -17.23
N SER A 25 -11.41 21.02 -16.27
CA SER A 25 -10.69 22.13 -15.64
C SER A 25 -9.46 21.71 -14.82
N ALA A 26 -9.34 20.46 -14.40
CA ALA A 26 -8.18 19.94 -13.66
C ALA A 26 -7.02 19.53 -14.58
N ALA A 27 -7.29 19.27 -15.86
CA ALA A 27 -6.27 18.86 -16.84
C ALA A 27 -5.36 20.03 -17.26
N GLU A 28 -5.85 21.27 -17.22
CA GLU A 28 -5.08 22.47 -17.57
C GLU A 28 -4.04 22.84 -16.50
N ALA A 29 -4.26 22.46 -15.23
CA ALA A 29 -3.32 22.70 -14.13
C ALA A 29 -2.23 21.62 -14.00
N ALA A 30 -2.44 20.42 -14.55
CA ALA A 30 -1.49 19.31 -14.50
C ALA A 30 -0.41 19.35 -15.59
N SER A 31 -0.42 20.39 -16.44
CA SER A 31 0.59 20.62 -17.49
C SER A 31 1.86 21.29 -16.93
N ALA A 32 2.35 20.85 -15.78
CA ALA A 32 3.69 21.15 -15.31
C ALA A 32 4.06 20.11 -14.25
N SER A 33 4.94 19.19 -14.63
CA SER A 33 5.72 18.35 -13.71
C SER A 33 4.92 17.52 -12.70
N GLU A 34 4.32 16.43 -13.15
CA GLU A 34 4.30 15.13 -12.46
C GLU A 34 3.55 14.16 -13.37
N GLU A 35 4.17 13.04 -13.76
CA GLU A 35 3.44 11.92 -14.37
C GLU A 35 2.22 11.64 -13.49
N PRO A 36 0.99 11.52 -14.03
CA PRO A 36 -0.20 11.37 -13.20
C PRO A 36 0.01 10.13 -12.35
N ARG A 37 0.32 10.34 -11.06
CA ARG A 37 0.38 9.26 -10.09
C ARG A 37 -1.04 8.71 -10.07
N LYS A 38 -1.23 7.57 -10.75
CA LYS A 38 -2.40 6.71 -10.57
C LYS A 38 -2.25 6.12 -9.18
N GLU A 39 -2.45 6.96 -8.15
CA GLU A 39 -2.48 6.51 -6.78
C GLU A 39 -3.53 5.41 -6.68
N ALA A 40 -3.19 4.31 -5.99
CA ALA A 40 -4.13 3.22 -5.83
C ALA A 40 -5.35 3.73 -5.05
N PRO A 41 -6.58 3.46 -5.51
CA PRO A 41 -7.79 3.94 -4.84
C PRO A 41 -7.94 3.38 -3.41
N TYR A 42 -7.21 2.30 -3.10
CA TYR A 42 -7.15 1.71 -1.80
C TYR A 42 -5.73 1.29 -1.46
N THR A 43 -5.24 1.77 -0.31
CA THR A 43 -3.91 1.45 0.21
C THR A 43 -4.04 0.97 1.66
N LEU A 44 -3.28 -0.08 2.00
CA LEU A 44 -3.17 -0.63 3.34
C LEU A 44 -1.75 -0.47 3.85
N VAL A 45 -1.61 0.00 5.10
CA VAL A 45 -0.33 0.03 5.81
C VAL A 45 -0.29 -1.13 6.80
N GLY A 46 0.70 -2.00 6.64
CA GLY A 46 0.95 -3.14 7.51
C GLY A 46 2.11 -2.91 8.47
N SER A 47 2.06 -3.52 9.65
CA SER A 47 3.17 -3.61 10.60
C SER A 47 3.46 -5.06 10.99
N ILE A 48 4.72 -5.34 11.31
CA ILE A 48 5.21 -6.63 11.82
C ILE A 48 5.93 -6.51 13.17
N SER A 49 5.77 -5.39 13.87
CA SER A 49 6.54 -5.09 15.10
C SER A 49 6.16 -5.94 16.31
N GLU A 50 5.00 -6.62 16.28
CA GLU A 50 4.52 -7.45 17.39
C GLU A 50 5.08 -8.88 17.29
N PRO A 51 5.35 -9.56 18.43
CA PRO A 51 5.75 -10.96 18.43
C PRO A 51 4.72 -11.85 17.72
N GLY A 52 5.18 -12.80 16.91
CA GLY A 52 4.31 -13.66 16.09
C GLY A 52 4.00 -13.13 14.69
N LEU A 53 4.51 -11.95 14.31
CA LEU A 53 4.39 -11.35 12.98
C LEU A 53 5.71 -11.44 12.18
N GLY A 54 5.65 -11.19 10.87
CA GLY A 54 6.75 -11.39 9.93
C GLY A 54 6.65 -12.75 9.24
N LEU A 55 7.78 -13.37 8.90
CA LEU A 55 7.78 -14.66 8.20
C LEU A 55 7.19 -15.76 9.08
N LEU A 56 6.35 -16.62 8.50
CA LEU A 56 5.78 -17.76 9.23
C LEU A 56 6.87 -18.70 9.77
N SER A 57 7.97 -18.85 9.02
CA SER A 57 9.12 -19.68 9.37
C SER A 57 9.86 -19.22 10.63
N TRP A 58 9.70 -17.96 11.07
CA TRP A 58 10.31 -17.45 12.30
C TRP A 58 9.66 -18.00 13.57
N TRP A 59 8.40 -18.44 13.47
CA TRP A 59 7.58 -18.77 14.63
C TRP A 59 7.21 -20.25 14.72
N THR A 60 7.43 -21.03 13.66
CA THR A 60 7.33 -22.49 13.70
C THR A 60 8.58 -23.08 14.37
N SER A 61 8.47 -23.47 15.64
CA SER A 61 9.48 -24.32 16.28
C SER A 61 9.40 -25.70 15.66
N SER A 62 10.54 -26.19 15.16
CA SER A 62 10.70 -27.61 14.82
C SER A 62 10.57 -28.49 16.05
#